data_AF-A0A9E3HCP6-F1
#
_entry.id   AF-A0A9E3HCP6-F1
#
_cell.length_a   1.000
_cell.length_b   1.000
_cell.length_c   1.000
_cell.angle_alpha   90.00
_cell.angle_beta   90.00
_cell.angle_gamma   90.00
#
_symmetry.space_group_name_H-M   'P 1'
#
loop_
_entity.id
_entity.type
_entity.pdbx_description
1 polymer ?
#
loop_
_entity_poly.entity_id
_entity_poly.type
_entity_poly.pdbx_seq_one_letter_code
_entity_poly.pdbx_strand_id
1 'polypeptide(L)'
;MDATFNWKPEQILLEKLITLAHQRGQSPESIVNEAVKIYLETESPKSNLSSDSDPLIGLFASANDLATKSEDILQQEITEKSGWTWKETQH
;
A
#
# COMPACT_ATOMS: atom_id res chain seq x y z
N MET A 1 -15.51 -5.60 -0.18
CA MET A 1 -14.97 -6.46 0.89
C MET A 1 -15.22 -5.72 2.19
N ASP A 2 -16.13 -6.21 3.01
CA ASP A 2 -16.39 -5.64 4.34
C ASP A 2 -15.36 -6.21 5.32
N ALA A 3 -14.25 -5.48 5.51
CA ALA A 3 -13.24 -5.84 6.50
C ALA A 3 -13.67 -5.32 7.87
N THR A 4 -13.93 -6.23 8.82
CA THR A 4 -14.23 -5.86 10.20
C THR A 4 -12.95 -5.73 11.00
N PHE A 5 -12.65 -4.53 11.51
CA PHE A 5 -11.46 -4.28 12.32
C PHE A 5 -11.84 -4.21 13.81
N ASN A 6 -11.37 -5.18 14.60
CA ASN A 6 -11.65 -5.23 16.03
C ASN A 6 -10.61 -4.39 16.79
N TRP A 7 -10.91 -3.11 16.97
CA TRP A 7 -10.06 -2.15 17.66
C TRP A 7 -10.54 -1.88 19.08
N LYS A 8 -9.60 -1.90 20.04
CA LYS A 8 -9.85 -1.47 21.42
C LYS A 8 -9.04 -0.20 21.71
N PRO A 9 -9.64 0.99 21.56
CA PRO A 9 -8.96 2.24 21.88
C PRO A 9 -8.68 2.38 23.37
N GLU A 10 -7.77 3.27 23.72
CA GLU A 10 -7.60 3.71 25.11
C GLU A 10 -8.88 4.33 25.67
N GLN A 11 -9.10 4.17 26.97
CA GLN A 11 -10.37 4.54 27.62
C GLN A 11 -10.68 6.04 27.52
N ILE A 12 -9.66 6.89 27.66
CA ILE A 12 -9.79 8.35 27.53
C ILE A 12 -10.20 8.74 26.10
N LEU A 13 -9.65 8.04 25.10
CA LEU A 13 -9.98 8.29 23.70
C LEU A 13 -11.42 7.88 23.40
N LEU A 14 -11.86 6.73 23.93
CA LEU A 14 -13.23 6.24 23.78
C LEU A 14 -14.26 7.21 24.37
N GLU A 15 -14.03 7.72 25.59
CA GLU A 15 -14.94 8.69 26.23
C GLU A 15 -15.07 9.99 25.43
N LYS A 16 -13.94 10.52 24.94
CA LYS A 16 -13.94 11.72 24.07
C LYS A 16 -14.69 11.47 22.78
N LEU A 17 -14.48 10.30 22.17
CA LEU A 17 -15.12 9.95 20.90
C LEU A 17 -16.63 9.76 21.06
N ILE A 18 -17.08 9.13 22.15
CA ILE A 18 -18.51 9.03 22.51
C ILE A 18 -19.10 10.43 22.75
N THR A 19 -18.38 11.31 23.43
CA THR A 19 -18.85 12.68 23.68
C THR A 19 -19.01 13.46 22.37
N LEU A 20 -18.02 13.37 21.47
CA LEU A 20 -18.07 13.96 20.14
C LEU A 20 -19.20 13.39 19.28
N ALA A 21 -19.41 12.07 19.34
CA ALA A 21 -20.50 11.38 18.64
C ALA A 21 -21.87 11.92 19.08
N HIS A 22 -22.09 12.06 20.38
CA HIS A 22 -23.32 12.65 20.92
C HIS A 22 -23.51 14.11 20.50
N GLN A 23 -22.44 14.91 20.50
CA GLN A 23 -22.50 16.33 20.10
C GLN A 23 -22.83 16.51 18.62
N ARG A 24 -22.33 15.62 17.75
CA ARG A 24 -22.56 15.68 16.29
C ARG A 24 -23.79 14.89 15.83
N GLY A 25 -24.39 14.07 16.70
CA GLY A 25 -25.48 13.17 16.32
C GLY A 25 -25.06 12.09 15.33
N GLN A 26 -23.78 11.68 15.36
CA GLN A 26 -23.20 10.67 14.46
C GLN A 26 -22.82 9.41 15.23
N SER A 27 -22.67 8.28 14.53
CA SER A 27 -22.13 7.08 15.18
C SER A 27 -20.62 7.23 15.43
N PRO A 28 -20.11 6.64 16.52
CA PRO A 28 -18.68 6.53 16.78
C PRO A 28 -17.88 6.01 15.58
N GLU A 29 -18.38 5.00 14.86
CA GLU A 29 -17.66 4.42 13.73
C GLU A 29 -17.54 5.40 12.57
N SER A 30 -18.58 6.22 12.31
CA SER A 30 -18.54 7.22 11.24
C SER A 30 -17.44 8.25 11.49
N ILE A 31 -17.26 8.68 12.75
CA ILE A 31 -16.22 9.64 13.12
C ILE A 31 -14.83 9.01 12.97
N VAL A 32 -14.65 7.76 13.40
CA VAL A 32 -13.38 7.04 13.23
C VAL A 32 -13.06 6.87 11.76
N ASN A 33 -14.03 6.50 10.93
CA ASN A 33 -13.81 6.31 9.50
C ASN A 33 -13.41 7.61 8.80
N GLU A 34 -14.04 8.73 9.15
CA GLU A 34 -13.65 10.05 8.64
C GLU A 34 -12.22 10.42 9.08
N ALA A 35 -11.90 10.24 10.37
CA ALA A 35 -10.57 10.53 10.90
C ALA A 35 -9.48 9.69 10.23
N VAL A 36 -9.73 8.39 10.00
CA VAL A 36 -8.82 7.50 9.27
C VAL A 36 -8.67 7.93 7.82
N LYS A 37 -9.76 8.32 7.16
CA LYS A 37 -9.70 8.83 5.78
C LYS A 37 -8.83 10.08 5.69
N ILE A 38 -9.06 11.05 6.57
CA ILE A 38 -8.26 12.28 6.64
C ILE A 38 -6.80 11.94 6.92
N TYR A 39 -6.53 11.05 7.89
CA TYR A 39 -5.17 10.63 8.22
C TYR A 39 -4.46 10.03 7.01
N LEU A 40 -5.12 9.13 6.28
CA LEU A 40 -4.58 8.53 5.05
C LEU A 40 -4.39 9.57 3.93
N GLU A 41 -5.29 10.54 3.79
CA GLU A 41 -5.14 11.63 2.82
C GLU A 41 -3.96 12.55 3.20
N THR A 42 -3.72 12.79 4.49
CA THR A 42 -2.58 13.61 4.96
C THR A 42 -1.24 12.88 4.99
N GLU A 43 -1.24 11.58 5.31
CA GLU A 43 -0.04 10.73 5.37
C GLU A 43 0.27 10.05 4.05
N SER A 44 -0.68 10.05 3.08
CA SER A 44 -0.30 9.81 1.70
C SER A 44 0.76 10.86 1.40
N PRO A 45 2.03 10.45 1.15
CA PRO A 45 3.01 11.42 0.76
C PRO A 45 2.38 12.06 -0.47
N LYS A 46 2.15 13.39 -0.40
CA LYS A 46 2.23 14.20 -1.60
C LYS A 46 3.58 13.82 -2.17
N SER A 47 3.54 12.86 -3.07
CA SER A 47 4.62 12.52 -3.93
C SER A 47 5.04 13.87 -4.49
N ASN A 48 6.18 14.37 -4.05
CA ASN A 48 6.79 15.57 -4.59
C ASN A 48 7.30 15.28 -6.02
N LEU A 49 6.59 14.44 -6.78
CA LEU A 49 6.65 14.39 -8.22
C LEU A 49 5.82 15.56 -8.72
N SER A 50 6.36 16.77 -8.54
CA SER A 50 6.25 17.78 -9.58
C SER A 50 6.95 17.20 -10.82
N SER A 51 6.26 16.33 -11.53
CA SER A 51 6.65 15.88 -12.84
C SER A 51 5.45 16.18 -13.70
N ASP A 52 5.60 17.29 -14.41
CA ASP A 52 4.90 17.52 -15.66
C ASP A 52 4.70 16.17 -16.35
N SER A 53 3.43 15.82 -16.47
CA SER A 53 2.85 14.52 -16.79
C SER A 53 3.65 13.67 -17.79
N ASP A 54 4.36 12.65 -17.31
CA ASP A 54 4.53 11.41 -18.08
C ASP A 54 3.44 10.42 -17.63
N PRO A 55 2.42 10.14 -18.47
CA PRO A 55 1.28 9.29 -18.12
C PRO A 55 1.66 7.82 -17.85
N LEU A 56 2.92 7.43 -18.09
CA LEU A 56 3.42 6.09 -17.84
C LEU A 56 4.11 5.95 -16.46
N ILE A 57 4.43 7.06 -15.78
CA ILE A 57 5.03 7.03 -14.44
C ILE A 57 3.94 6.71 -13.42
N GLY A 58 3.99 5.51 -12.85
CA GLY A 58 3.06 5.02 -11.82
C GLY A 58 2.10 3.92 -12.27
N LEU A 59 2.13 3.49 -13.54
CA LEU A 59 1.37 2.31 -14.01
C LEU A 59 1.85 1.01 -13.35
N PHE A 60 3.13 0.97 -12.96
CA PHE A 60 3.73 -0.17 -12.30
C PHE A 60 4.29 0.31 -10.95
N ALA A 61 3.68 -0.16 -9.86
CA ALA A 61 4.30 -0.08 -8.55
C ALA A 61 5.47 -1.06 -8.54
N SER A 62 6.69 -0.58 -8.84
CA SER A 62 7.88 -1.40 -8.67
C SER A 62 8.04 -1.68 -7.18
N ALA A 63 7.99 -2.94 -6.78
CA ALA A 63 8.71 -3.34 -5.58
C ALA A 63 10.17 -2.94 -5.85
N ASN A 64 10.74 -2.07 -5.02
CA ASN A 64 12.10 -1.52 -5.17
C ASN A 64 13.18 -2.61 -5.40
N ASP A 65 12.83 -3.83 -5.05
CA ASP A 65 13.60 -5.05 -5.15
C ASP A 65 13.66 -5.67 -6.55
N LEU A 66 12.64 -5.46 -7.41
CA LEU A 66 12.51 -6.19 -8.68
C LEU A 66 13.51 -5.74 -9.74
N ALA A 67 13.78 -4.43 -9.83
CA ALA A 67 14.78 -3.89 -10.75
C ALA A 67 16.21 -4.24 -10.29
N THR A 68 16.43 -4.17 -8.97
CA THR A 68 17.72 -4.44 -8.33
C THR A 68 18.11 -5.92 -8.40
N LYS A 69 17.13 -6.82 -8.25
CA LYS A 69 17.31 -8.29 -8.28
C LYS A 69 16.92 -8.92 -9.62
N SER A 70 16.89 -8.11 -10.68
CA SER A 70 16.50 -8.60 -12.01
C SER A 70 17.39 -9.75 -12.48
N GLU A 71 18.69 -9.70 -12.20
CA GLU A 71 19.64 -10.77 -12.50
C GLU A 71 19.36 -12.06 -11.70
N ASP A 72 19.16 -11.95 -10.38
CA ASP A 72 18.85 -13.09 -9.53
C ASP A 72 17.53 -13.78 -9.91
N ILE A 73 16.50 -12.99 -10.24
CA ILE A 73 15.18 -13.50 -10.67
C ILE A 73 15.32 -14.25 -12.00
N LEU A 74 16.08 -13.70 -12.95
CA LEU A 74 16.32 -14.35 -14.24
C LEU A 74 17.07 -15.68 -14.07
N GLN A 75 18.08 -15.73 -13.21
CA GLN A 75 18.82 -16.97 -12.94
C GLN A 75 17.95 -18.03 -12.27
N GLN A 76 17.08 -17.63 -11.32
CA GLN A 76 16.15 -18.55 -10.66
C GLN A 76 15.13 -19.14 -11.65
N GLU A 77 14.53 -18.31 -12.51
CA GLU A 77 13.54 -18.76 -13.50
C GLU A 77 14.15 -19.65 -14.58
N ILE A 78 15.39 -19.39 -15.02
CA ILE A 78 16.15 -20.26 -15.94
C ILE A 78 16.30 -21.68 -15.37
N THR A 79 16.37 -21.82 -14.05
CA THR A 79 16.71 -23.10 -13.40
C THR A 79 15.48 -23.90 -12.99
N GLU A 80 14.42 -23.26 -12.51
CA GLU A 80 13.29 -23.97 -11.87
C GLU A 80 12.07 -24.23 -12.78
N LYS A 81 11.83 -23.42 -13.82
CA LYS A 81 10.65 -23.57 -14.71
C LYS A 81 10.88 -23.28 -16.19
N SER A 82 12.06 -22.81 -16.57
CA SER A 82 12.32 -22.44 -17.94
C SER A 82 12.52 -23.68 -18.81
N GLY A 83 11.61 -23.92 -19.76
CA GLY A 83 11.83 -24.84 -20.88
C GLY A 83 12.90 -24.35 -21.87
N TRP A 84 13.67 -23.32 -21.52
CA TRP A 84 14.72 -22.75 -22.35
C TRP A 84 16.04 -23.44 -22.00
N THR A 85 16.44 -24.37 -22.84
CA THR A 85 17.82 -24.89 -22.83
C THR A 85 18.68 -24.00 -23.72
N TRP A 86 19.76 -23.44 -23.17
CA TRP A 86 20.74 -22.72 -23.99
C TRP A 86 21.49 -23.71 -24.87
N LYS A 87 21.76 -23.32 -26.12
CA LYS A 87 22.59 -24.11 -27.02
C LYS A 87 24.05 -23.92 -26.58
N GLU A 88 24.67 -24.98 -26.06
CA GLU A 88 26.10 -24.95 -25.73
C GLU A 88 26.91 -24.56 -26.97
N THR A 89 27.57 -23.40 -26.90
CA THR A 89 28.66 -23.06 -27.83
C THR A 89 29.89 -23.84 -27.42
N GLN A 90 30.08 -25.00 -28.07
CA GLN A 90 31.33 -25.75 -28.04
C GLN A 90 32.42 -24.92 -28.71
N HIS A 91 33.52 -24.69 -28.01
CA HIS A 91 34.80 -24.29 -28.60
C HIS A 91 35.94 -25.05 -27.91
#